data_AF-A0A644YG88-F1
#
_entry.id   AF-A0A644YG88-F1
#
_cell.length_a   1.000
_cell.length_b   1.000
_cell.length_c   1.000
_cell.angle_alpha   90.00
_cell.angle_beta   90.00
_cell.angle_gamma   90.00
#
_symmetry.space_group_name_H-M   'P 1'
#
loop_
_entity.id
_entity.type
_entity.pdbx_description
1 polymer ?
#
loop_
_entity_poly.entity_id
_entity_poly.type
_entity_poly.pdbx_seq_one_letter_code
_entity_poly.pdbx_strand_id
1 'polypeptide(L)'
;MDQLGGFFSSTVKPLIWGFNFLIGTVMAILVRNVLNGLTRRGRRQYINNFMLARISGVMFDIMVVASIAAIDLSAFSHREFIIPLIAICVVGAVATYLQLGFISRRLYPDYPHEAFLSLYGMLTGTASTGVILLREIDPLFKTPAATNLVYQQLWAIVFGFPMLLLLGYAPIGLTADPATSNMTNLWITLAALTGLFIVMNLILFRKQLFGRKKSKQAS
;
A
#
# COMPACT_ATOMS: atom_id res chain seq x y z
N MET A 1 -4.42 5.58 34.95
CA MET A 1 -3.72 4.80 33.89
C MET A 1 -4.68 4.36 32.77
N ASP A 2 -5.92 4.85 32.78
CA ASP A 2 -6.99 4.39 31.89
C ASP A 2 -7.03 5.09 30.51
N GLN A 3 -6.40 6.26 30.36
CA GLN A 3 -6.32 6.94 29.05
C GLN A 3 -5.34 6.26 28.08
N LEU A 4 -4.22 5.73 28.58
CA LEU A 4 -3.24 4.98 27.75
C LEU A 4 -3.68 3.53 27.52
N GLY A 5 -4.30 2.88 28.52
CA GLY A 5 -4.86 1.53 28.39
C GLY A 5 -6.03 1.46 27.42
N GLY A 6 -6.91 2.47 27.44
CA GLY A 6 -8.01 2.62 26.48
C GLY A 6 -7.49 2.79 25.05
N PHE A 7 -6.57 3.72 24.82
CA PHE A 7 -5.97 3.97 23.51
C PHE A 7 -5.26 2.74 22.91
N PHE A 8 -4.51 2.00 23.73
CA PHE A 8 -3.84 0.78 23.26
C PHE A 8 -4.85 -0.30 22.84
N SER A 9 -5.93 -0.48 23.59
CA SER A 9 -6.94 -1.48 23.29
C SER A 9 -7.88 -1.08 22.13
N SER A 10 -8.29 0.18 22.05
CA SER A 10 -9.27 0.66 21.06
C SER A 10 -8.65 1.00 19.71
N THR A 11 -7.40 1.44 19.70
CA THR A 11 -6.77 2.00 18.49
C THR A 11 -5.58 1.17 18.05
N VAL A 12 -4.66 0.81 18.96
CA VAL A 12 -3.43 0.09 18.59
C VAL A 12 -3.69 -1.39 18.28
N LYS A 13 -4.50 -2.08 19.10
CA LYS A 13 -4.79 -3.51 18.90
C LYS A 13 -5.49 -3.80 17.56
N PRO A 14 -6.55 -3.08 17.15
CA PRO A 14 -7.13 -3.26 15.81
C PRO A 14 -6.15 -2.91 14.69
N LEU A 15 -5.29 -1.89 14.90
CA LEU A 15 -4.25 -1.52 13.94
C LEU A 15 -3.28 -2.67 13.68
N ILE A 16 -2.72 -3.24 14.75
CA ILE A 16 -1.80 -4.38 14.68
C ILE A 16 -2.47 -5.53 13.95
N TRP A 17 -3.78 -5.73 14.18
CA TRP A 17 -4.50 -6.78 13.49
C TRP A 17 -4.67 -6.51 11.99
N GLY A 18 -4.97 -5.26 11.62
CA GLY A 18 -5.00 -4.80 10.23
C GLY A 18 -3.65 -4.94 9.51
N PHE A 19 -2.54 -4.94 10.26
CA PHE A 19 -1.19 -5.20 9.73
C PHE A 19 -0.78 -6.68 9.73
N ASN A 20 -1.70 -7.64 9.72
CA ASN A 20 -1.36 -9.07 9.64
C ASN A 20 -0.37 -9.39 8.49
N PHE A 21 -0.59 -8.78 7.31
CA PHE A 21 0.30 -8.92 6.16
C PHE A 21 1.76 -8.47 6.45
N LEU A 22 1.97 -7.49 7.33
CA LEU A 22 3.30 -7.06 7.75
C LEU A 22 4.01 -8.15 8.55
N ILE A 23 3.31 -8.75 9.51
CA ILE A 23 3.87 -9.84 10.32
C ILE A 23 4.30 -10.98 9.39
N GLY A 24 3.48 -11.29 8.38
CA GLY A 24 3.84 -12.23 7.31
C GLY A 24 5.10 -11.84 6.55
N THR A 25 5.24 -10.57 6.16
CA THR A 25 6.43 -10.07 5.43
C THR A 25 7.70 -10.12 6.29
N VAL A 26 7.63 -9.71 7.56
CA VAL A 26 8.76 -9.79 8.50
C VAL A 26 9.19 -11.24 8.70
N MET A 27 8.24 -12.14 8.91
CA MET A 27 8.52 -13.57 9.02
C MET A 27 9.16 -14.12 7.75
N ALA A 28 8.69 -13.73 6.56
CA ALA A 28 9.30 -14.15 5.30
C ALA A 28 10.76 -13.67 5.16
N ILE A 29 11.05 -12.43 5.56
CA ILE A 29 12.41 -11.88 5.56
C ILE A 29 13.30 -12.61 6.56
N LEU A 30 12.80 -12.90 7.77
CA LEU A 30 13.52 -13.65 8.79
C LEU A 30 13.88 -15.05 8.29
N VAL A 31 12.90 -15.79 7.74
CA VAL A 31 13.12 -17.11 7.14
C VAL A 31 14.14 -17.03 6.02
N ARG A 32 14.04 -16.04 5.13
CA ARG A 32 15.01 -15.82 4.05
C ARG A 32 16.42 -15.60 4.59
N ASN A 33 16.59 -14.79 5.63
CA ASN A 33 17.89 -14.51 6.23
C ASN A 33 18.49 -15.77 6.89
N VAL A 34 17.68 -16.56 7.58
CA VAL A 34 18.10 -17.84 8.17
C VAL A 34 18.55 -18.82 7.09
N LEU A 35 17.77 -18.98 6.01
CA LEU A 35 18.09 -19.87 4.89
C LEU A 35 19.37 -19.42 4.16
N ASN A 36 19.54 -18.12 3.94
CA ASN A 36 20.77 -17.56 3.37
C ASN A 36 21.98 -17.80 4.29
N GLY A 37 21.81 -17.64 5.61
CA GLY A 37 22.85 -17.94 6.60
C GLY A 37 23.27 -19.41 6.62
N LEU A 38 22.30 -20.32 6.50
CA LEU A 38 22.56 -21.76 6.39
C LEU A 38 23.29 -22.12 5.08
N THR A 39 22.90 -21.51 3.97
CA THR A 39 23.52 -21.72 2.66
C THR A 39 24.98 -21.24 2.66
N ARG A 40 25.26 -20.09 3.30
CA ARG A 40 26.63 -19.56 3.47
C ARG A 40 27.53 -20.45 4.32
N ARG A 41 26.96 -21.29 5.19
CA ARG A 41 27.70 -22.28 6.01
C ARG A 41 27.92 -23.63 5.29
N GLY A 42 27.81 -23.65 3.96
CA GLY A 42 28.12 -24.83 3.14
C GLY A 42 26.96 -25.80 2.94
N ARG A 43 25.73 -25.46 3.36
CA ARG A 43 24.55 -26.28 3.04
C ARG A 43 24.09 -25.99 1.60
N ARG A 44 23.64 -27.03 0.89
CA ARG A 44 23.14 -26.92 -0.50
C ARG A 44 22.00 -25.90 -0.60
N GLN A 45 21.88 -25.24 -1.74
CA GLN A 45 20.77 -24.33 -2.00
C GLN A 45 19.47 -25.12 -2.18
N TYR A 46 18.56 -25.06 -1.20
CA TYR A 46 17.29 -25.80 -1.21
C TYR A 46 16.14 -25.05 -1.90
N ILE A 47 16.33 -23.76 -2.20
CA ILE A 47 15.27 -22.90 -2.72
C ILE A 47 15.29 -22.91 -4.25
N ASN A 48 14.18 -23.36 -4.84
CA ASN A 48 13.94 -23.25 -6.27
C ASN A 48 12.90 -22.14 -6.53
N ASN A 49 13.32 -21.08 -7.21
CA ASN A 49 12.45 -19.95 -7.57
C ASN A 49 11.23 -20.39 -8.38
N PHE A 50 11.34 -21.45 -9.19
CA PHE A 50 10.23 -22.00 -9.95
C PHE A 50 9.15 -22.62 -9.03
N MET A 51 9.56 -23.37 -8.01
CA MET A 51 8.63 -23.94 -7.03
C MET A 51 8.00 -22.85 -6.17
N LEU A 52 8.78 -21.85 -5.76
CA LEU A 52 8.27 -20.68 -5.04
C LEU A 52 7.24 -19.91 -5.87
N ALA A 53 7.50 -19.71 -7.17
CA ALA A 53 6.56 -19.03 -8.05
C ALA A 53 5.23 -19.78 -8.17
N ARG A 54 5.26 -21.12 -8.25
CA ARG A 54 4.04 -21.96 -8.27
C ARG A 54 3.25 -21.87 -6.97
N ILE A 55 3.92 -22.04 -5.83
CA ILE A 55 3.28 -21.93 -4.51
C ILE A 55 2.68 -20.53 -4.33
N SER A 56 3.43 -19.49 -4.69
CA SER A 56 2.95 -18.11 -4.66
C SER A 56 1.74 -17.90 -5.56
N GLY A 57 1.72 -18.49 -6.76
CA GLY A 57 0.54 -18.50 -7.63
C GLY A 57 -0.70 -19.07 -6.92
N VAL A 58 -0.60 -20.28 -6.38
CA VAL A 58 -1.73 -20.92 -5.67
C VAL A 58 -2.21 -20.11 -4.47
N MET A 59 -1.29 -19.56 -3.67
CA MET A 59 -1.66 -18.72 -2.53
C MET A 59 -2.36 -17.43 -2.98
N PHE A 60 -1.96 -16.83 -4.10
CA PHE A 60 -2.64 -15.67 -4.66
C PHE A 60 -4.06 -16.00 -5.13
N ASP A 61 -4.26 -17.15 -5.78
CA ASP A 61 -5.59 -17.58 -6.23
C ASP A 61 -6.54 -17.76 -5.04
N ILE A 62 -6.08 -18.42 -3.97
CA ILE A 62 -6.85 -18.56 -2.71
C ILE A 62 -7.19 -17.19 -2.13
N MET A 63 -6.23 -16.27 -2.10
CA MET A 63 -6.42 -14.94 -1.54
C MET A 63 -7.48 -14.14 -2.32
N VAL A 64 -7.49 -14.22 -3.65
CA VAL A 64 -8.50 -13.56 -4.49
C VAL A 64 -9.89 -14.14 -4.23
N VAL A 65 -10.02 -15.48 -4.22
CA VAL A 65 -11.30 -16.15 -3.95
C VAL A 65 -11.83 -15.78 -2.56
N ALA A 66 -10.97 -15.82 -1.53
CA ALA A 66 -11.35 -15.45 -0.17
C ALA A 66 -11.75 -13.97 -0.06
N SER A 67 -11.05 -13.07 -0.76
CA SER A 67 -11.37 -11.64 -0.77
C SER A 67 -12.74 -11.36 -1.39
N ILE A 68 -13.07 -12.03 -2.50
CA ILE A 68 -14.39 -11.92 -3.14
C ILE A 68 -15.48 -12.50 -2.23
N ALA A 69 -15.21 -13.67 -1.62
CA ALA A 69 -16.16 -14.32 -0.71
C ALA A 69 -16.42 -13.53 0.58
N ALA A 70 -15.47 -12.68 1.00
CA ALA A 70 -15.61 -11.83 2.19
C ALA A 70 -16.43 -10.55 1.96
N ILE A 71 -16.81 -10.23 0.72
CA ILE A 71 -17.61 -9.05 0.41
C ILE A 71 -19.02 -9.24 0.97
N ASP A 72 -19.36 -8.48 2.01
CA ASP A 72 -20.71 -8.44 2.55
C ASP A 72 -21.60 -7.51 1.70
N LEU A 73 -22.60 -8.11 1.04
CA LEU A 73 -23.54 -7.40 0.18
C LEU A 73 -24.57 -6.58 0.96
N SER A 74 -24.67 -6.75 2.29
CA SER A 74 -25.59 -6.00 3.15
C SER A 74 -25.35 -4.48 3.10
N ALA A 75 -24.12 -4.05 2.83
CA ALA A 75 -23.77 -2.64 2.67
C ALA A 75 -24.51 -1.96 1.51
N PHE A 76 -24.88 -2.72 0.46
CA PHE A 76 -25.62 -2.21 -0.69
C PHE A 76 -27.14 -2.12 -0.46
N SER A 77 -27.65 -2.61 0.68
CA SER A 77 -29.07 -2.48 1.03
C SER A 77 -29.47 -1.02 1.29
N HIS A 78 -28.53 -0.16 1.65
CA HIS A 78 -28.75 1.25 1.94
C HIS A 78 -28.43 2.08 0.70
N ARG A 79 -29.48 2.51 -0.01
CA ARG A 79 -29.34 3.23 -1.29
C ARG A 79 -28.59 4.55 -1.17
N GLU A 80 -28.59 5.18 0.01
CA GLU A 80 -27.82 6.41 0.26
C GLU A 80 -26.30 6.23 0.11
N PHE A 81 -25.75 5.03 0.27
CA PHE A 81 -24.29 4.80 0.17
C PHE A 81 -23.80 4.48 -1.24
N ILE A 82 -24.68 4.07 -2.14
CA ILE A 82 -24.29 3.64 -3.49
C ILE A 82 -23.65 4.80 -4.27
N ILE A 83 -24.27 5.99 -4.22
CA ILE A 83 -23.79 7.17 -4.96
C ILE A 83 -22.43 7.64 -4.43
N PRO A 84 -22.24 7.88 -3.10
CA PRO A 84 -20.93 8.22 -2.55
C PRO A 84 -19.86 7.18 -2.84
N LEU A 85 -20.18 5.89 -2.74
CA LEU A 85 -19.24 4.81 -2.98
C LEU A 85 -18.74 4.81 -4.43
N ILE A 86 -19.66 4.87 -5.40
CA ILE A 86 -19.30 4.92 -6.83
C ILE A 86 -18.48 6.18 -7.12
N ALA A 87 -18.87 7.33 -6.58
CA ALA A 87 -18.15 8.58 -6.78
C ALA A 87 -16.70 8.48 -6.27
N ILE A 88 -16.50 7.96 -5.06
CA ILE A 88 -15.17 7.76 -4.47
C ILE A 88 -14.36 6.75 -5.30
N CYS A 89 -14.96 5.64 -5.72
CA CYS A 89 -14.29 4.64 -6.54
C CYS A 89 -13.82 5.21 -7.88
N VAL A 90 -14.68 5.95 -8.60
CA VAL A 90 -14.34 6.52 -9.91
C VAL A 90 -13.30 7.61 -9.77
N VAL A 91 -13.51 8.57 -8.86
CA VAL A 91 -12.56 9.68 -8.63
C VAL A 91 -11.22 9.13 -8.15
N GLY A 92 -11.23 8.19 -7.20
CA GLY A 92 -10.03 7.54 -6.67
C GLY A 92 -9.27 6.76 -7.74
N ALA A 93 -9.96 5.97 -8.57
CA ALA A 93 -9.34 5.22 -9.67
C ALA A 93 -8.68 6.16 -10.68
N VAL A 94 -9.40 7.20 -11.15
CA VAL A 94 -8.87 8.15 -12.13
C VAL A 94 -7.68 8.94 -11.55
N ALA A 95 -7.80 9.45 -10.32
CA ALA A 95 -6.72 10.18 -9.66
C ALA A 95 -5.47 9.29 -9.51
N THR A 96 -5.65 8.04 -9.09
CA THR A 96 -4.55 7.07 -8.94
C THR A 96 -3.90 6.75 -10.29
N TYR A 97 -4.70 6.60 -11.35
CA TYR A 97 -4.22 6.34 -12.70
C TYR A 97 -3.32 7.50 -13.19
N LEU A 98 -3.80 8.74 -13.07
CA LEU A 98 -3.05 9.92 -13.52
C LEU A 98 -1.75 10.10 -12.71
N GLN A 99 -1.84 9.96 -11.39
CA GLN A 99 -0.70 10.13 -10.49
C GLN A 99 0.38 9.07 -10.74
N LEU A 100 -0.01 7.80 -10.88
CA LEU A 100 0.94 6.72 -11.17
C LEU A 100 1.52 6.83 -12.59
N GLY A 101 0.74 7.28 -13.58
CA GLY A 101 1.25 7.51 -14.93
C GLY A 101 2.39 8.53 -14.93
N PHE A 102 2.29 9.55 -14.08
CA PHE A 102 3.33 10.55 -13.87
C PHE A 102 4.54 10.03 -13.08
N ILE A 103 4.28 9.30 -11.98
CA ILE A 103 5.32 8.77 -11.08
C ILE A 103 6.14 7.67 -11.76
N SER A 104 5.49 6.68 -12.37
CA SER A 104 6.18 5.51 -12.92
C SER A 104 7.17 5.87 -14.02
N ARG A 105 6.81 6.82 -14.90
CA ARG A 105 7.72 7.33 -15.95
C ARG A 105 8.94 8.07 -15.41
N ARG A 106 8.86 8.62 -14.19
CA ARG A 106 9.94 9.43 -13.58
C ARG A 106 10.81 8.65 -12.62
N LEU A 107 10.19 7.77 -11.84
CA LEU A 107 10.85 7.04 -10.76
C LEU A 107 11.38 5.68 -11.21
N TYR A 108 10.74 5.08 -12.22
CA TYR A 108 11.10 3.77 -12.77
C TYR A 108 11.30 3.86 -14.29
N PRO A 109 12.25 4.69 -14.77
CA PRO A 109 12.44 4.92 -16.21
C PRO A 109 12.82 3.65 -16.98
N ASP A 110 13.39 2.65 -16.32
CA ASP A 110 13.83 1.40 -16.93
C ASP A 110 12.68 0.39 -17.17
N TYR A 111 11.57 0.50 -16.42
CA TYR A 111 10.41 -0.41 -16.50
C TYR A 111 9.08 0.33 -16.14
N PRO A 112 8.76 1.44 -16.84
CA PRO A 112 7.69 2.33 -16.42
C PRO A 112 6.30 1.69 -16.54
N HIS A 113 6.11 0.75 -17.47
CA HIS A 113 4.82 0.10 -17.71
C HIS A 113 4.54 -1.00 -16.68
N GLU A 114 5.55 -1.80 -16.38
CA GLU A 114 5.52 -2.85 -15.36
C GLU A 114 5.35 -2.24 -13.98
N ALA A 115 6.07 -1.16 -13.67
CA ALA A 115 5.89 -0.41 -12.43
C ALA A 115 4.49 0.21 -12.34
N PHE A 116 4.00 0.85 -13.41
CA PHE A 116 2.67 1.44 -13.44
C PHE A 116 1.58 0.40 -13.16
N LEU A 117 1.57 -0.69 -13.93
CA LEU A 117 0.51 -1.67 -13.90
C LEU A 117 0.47 -2.40 -12.55
N SER A 118 1.64 -2.74 -12.02
CA SER A 118 1.78 -3.41 -10.73
C SER A 118 1.37 -2.50 -9.55
N LEU A 119 1.77 -1.23 -9.56
CA LEU A 119 1.36 -0.25 -8.53
C LEU A 119 -0.12 0.11 -8.65
N TYR A 120 -0.65 0.27 -9.85
CA TYR A 120 -2.06 0.63 -10.07
C TYR A 120 -2.99 -0.48 -9.60
N GLY A 121 -2.68 -1.75 -9.94
CA GLY A 121 -3.42 -2.90 -9.43
C GLY A 121 -3.33 -3.05 -7.92
N MET A 122 -2.19 -2.67 -7.32
CA MET A 122 -2.03 -2.71 -5.86
C MET A 122 -2.83 -1.62 -5.15
N LEU A 123 -2.79 -0.37 -5.64
CA LEU A 123 -3.46 0.76 -5.01
C LEU A 123 -4.99 0.74 -5.18
N THR A 124 -5.49 0.13 -6.26
CA THR A 124 -6.93 -0.03 -6.51
C THR A 124 -7.49 -1.35 -5.97
N GLY A 125 -6.64 -2.20 -5.40
CA GLY A 125 -7.02 -3.50 -4.88
C GLY A 125 -6.10 -3.94 -3.75
N THR A 126 -5.41 -5.06 -3.93
CA THR A 126 -4.46 -5.59 -2.96
C THR A 126 -3.12 -5.92 -3.64
N ALA A 127 -2.12 -6.31 -2.87
CA ALA A 127 -0.85 -6.74 -3.45
C ALA A 127 -1.01 -7.88 -4.48
N SER A 128 -2.00 -8.77 -4.34
CA SER A 128 -2.22 -9.84 -5.32
C SER A 128 -2.69 -9.31 -6.66
N THR A 129 -3.61 -8.32 -6.68
CA THR A 129 -4.13 -7.76 -7.92
C THR A 129 -3.03 -7.03 -8.67
N GLY A 130 -2.14 -6.34 -7.95
CA GLY A 130 -0.91 -5.78 -8.54
C GLY A 130 0.00 -6.83 -9.18
N VAL A 131 0.20 -7.98 -8.52
CA VAL A 131 1.03 -9.08 -9.05
C VAL A 131 0.37 -9.76 -10.26
N ILE A 132 -0.96 -9.92 -10.24
CA ILE A 132 -1.71 -10.51 -11.36
C ILE A 132 -1.55 -9.64 -12.61
N LEU A 133 -1.78 -8.33 -12.49
CA LEU A 133 -1.61 -7.43 -13.64
C LEU A 133 -0.15 -7.39 -14.11
N LEU A 134 0.81 -7.43 -13.19
CA LEU A 134 2.23 -7.50 -13.54
C LEU A 134 2.57 -8.77 -14.35
N ARG A 135 1.98 -9.92 -14.01
CA ARG A 135 2.22 -11.17 -14.75
C ARG A 135 1.80 -11.10 -16.22
N GLU A 136 0.83 -10.26 -16.56
CA GLU A 136 0.38 -10.10 -17.95
C GLU A 136 1.45 -9.45 -18.82
N ILE A 137 2.21 -8.50 -18.26
CA ILE A 137 3.27 -7.77 -18.98
C ILE A 137 4.67 -8.34 -18.74
N ASP A 138 4.91 -8.91 -17.55
CA ASP A 138 6.17 -9.54 -17.14
C ASP A 138 5.90 -10.91 -16.50
N PRO A 139 5.54 -11.94 -17.32
CA PRO A 139 5.13 -13.25 -16.83
C PRO A 139 6.26 -14.01 -16.11
N LEU A 140 7.51 -13.66 -16.37
CA LEU A 140 8.69 -14.29 -15.78
C LEU A 140 9.30 -13.46 -14.64
N PHE A 141 8.68 -12.34 -14.26
CA PHE A 141 9.17 -11.41 -13.24
C PHE A 141 10.65 -11.03 -13.44
N LYS A 142 11.04 -10.73 -14.68
CA LYS A 142 12.40 -10.33 -15.03
C LYS A 142 12.71 -8.92 -14.51
N THR A 143 11.70 -8.07 -14.44
CA THR A 143 11.82 -6.71 -13.93
C THR A 143 11.79 -6.69 -12.40
N PRO A 144 12.42 -5.68 -11.76
CA PRO A 144 12.38 -5.56 -10.30
C PRO A 144 11.00 -5.15 -9.76
N ALA A 145 9.98 -4.95 -10.61
CA ALA A 145 8.64 -4.51 -10.20
C ALA A 145 8.02 -5.42 -9.12
N ALA A 146 8.05 -6.75 -9.32
CA ALA A 146 7.51 -7.69 -8.34
C ALA A 146 8.23 -7.64 -6.99
N THR A 147 9.56 -7.46 -7.04
CA THR A 147 10.40 -7.38 -5.86
C THR A 147 10.16 -6.08 -5.10
N ASN A 148 10.01 -4.96 -5.81
CA ASN A 148 9.69 -3.66 -5.22
C ASN A 148 8.31 -3.66 -4.54
N LEU A 149 7.33 -4.35 -5.11
CA LEU A 149 5.99 -4.50 -4.55
C LEU A 149 5.99 -5.09 -3.14
N VAL A 150 6.96 -5.97 -2.85
CA VAL A 150 7.16 -6.56 -1.52
C VAL A 150 7.94 -5.59 -0.61
N TYR A 151 9.05 -5.03 -1.09
CA TYR A 151 9.90 -4.18 -0.24
C TYR A 151 9.27 -2.84 0.14
N GLN A 152 8.43 -2.28 -0.73
CA GLN A 152 7.77 -1.00 -0.47
C GLN A 152 6.80 -1.06 0.72
N GLN A 153 6.35 -2.27 1.09
CA GLN A 153 5.42 -2.48 2.21
C GLN A 153 6.03 -2.03 3.54
N LEU A 154 7.33 -2.23 3.72
CA LEU A 154 8.06 -1.76 4.91
C LEU A 154 7.99 -0.24 5.05
N TRP A 155 8.21 0.48 3.96
CA TRP A 155 8.10 1.94 3.93
C TRP A 155 6.65 2.40 4.08
N ALA A 156 5.70 1.69 3.45
CA ALA A 156 4.28 1.97 3.59
C ALA A 156 3.81 1.94 5.05
N ILE A 157 4.44 1.14 5.91
CA ILE A 157 4.11 1.12 7.35
C ILE A 157 4.69 2.31 8.08
N VAL A 158 5.96 2.62 7.86
CA VAL A 158 6.63 3.75 8.51
C VAL A 158 5.86 5.05 8.24
N PHE A 159 5.38 5.23 7.01
CA PHE A 159 4.59 6.41 6.63
C PHE A 159 3.09 6.24 6.84
N GLY A 160 2.56 5.02 6.78
CA GLY A 160 1.13 4.71 6.90
C GLY A 160 0.64 4.64 8.34
N PHE A 161 1.50 4.26 9.30
CA PHE A 161 1.14 4.18 10.72
C PHE A 161 0.66 5.55 11.26
N PRO A 162 1.34 6.68 11.02
CA PRO A 162 0.81 8.01 11.38
C PRO A 162 -0.53 8.33 10.69
N MET A 163 -0.69 7.99 9.41
CA MET A 163 -1.95 8.25 8.68
C MET A 163 -3.12 7.45 9.25
N LEU A 164 -2.86 6.21 9.66
CA LEU A 164 -3.87 5.33 10.25
C LEU A 164 -4.32 5.79 11.64
N LEU A 165 -3.40 6.33 12.46
CA LEU A 165 -3.78 6.96 13.73
C LEU A 165 -4.68 8.17 13.52
N LEU A 166 -4.38 9.00 12.52
CA LEU A 166 -5.23 10.14 12.14
C LEU A 166 -6.62 9.68 11.69
N LEU A 167 -6.71 8.61 10.89
CA LEU A 167 -8.00 8.02 10.49
C LEU A 167 -8.85 7.56 11.67
N GLY A 168 -8.23 6.99 12.72
CA GLY A 168 -8.93 6.64 13.96
C GLY A 168 -9.38 7.85 14.78
N TYR A 169 -8.71 9.00 14.62
CA TYR A 169 -9.04 10.26 15.27
C TYR A 169 -10.13 11.06 14.55
N ALA A 170 -10.19 10.95 13.21
CA ALA A 170 -11.14 11.68 12.37
C ALA A 170 -12.62 11.55 12.76
N PRO A 171 -13.16 10.35 13.08
CA PRO A 171 -14.58 10.20 13.44
C PRO A 171 -14.89 10.55 14.90
N ILE A 172 -13.88 10.83 15.74
CA ILE A 172 -14.09 11.16 17.15
C ILE A 172 -14.77 12.52 17.23
N GLY A 173 -16.03 12.54 17.68
CA GLY A 173 -16.88 13.74 17.73
C GLY A 173 -17.90 13.86 16.60
N LEU A 174 -17.90 12.92 15.65
CA LEU A 174 -18.99 12.77 14.69
C LEU A 174 -20.12 11.96 15.33
N THR A 175 -21.29 12.57 15.42
CA THR A 175 -22.53 11.93 15.88
C THR A 175 -23.48 11.75 14.70
N ALA A 176 -24.43 10.82 14.80
CA ALA A 176 -25.45 10.61 13.78
C ALA A 176 -26.34 11.86 13.55
N ASP A 177 -26.45 12.72 14.56
CA ASP A 177 -27.12 14.02 14.45
C ASP A 177 -26.12 15.12 14.02
N PRO A 178 -26.34 15.80 12.87
CA PRO A 178 -25.51 16.90 12.40
C PRO A 178 -25.42 18.06 13.39
N ALA A 179 -26.47 18.32 14.18
CA ALA A 179 -26.53 19.45 15.10
C ALA A 179 -25.59 19.31 16.32
N THR A 180 -25.20 18.07 16.65
CA THR A 180 -24.30 17.76 17.78
C THR A 180 -22.89 17.36 17.30
N SER A 181 -22.68 17.33 15.98
CA SER A 181 -21.42 16.89 15.38
C SER A 181 -20.32 17.94 15.50
N ASN A 182 -19.17 17.56 16.08
CA ASN A 182 -17.99 18.39 16.14
C ASN A 182 -17.03 18.02 15.00
N MET A 183 -17.02 18.84 13.93
CA MET A 183 -16.21 18.59 12.73
C MET A 183 -14.73 19.01 12.87
N THR A 184 -14.34 19.62 13.98
CA THR A 184 -12.97 20.15 14.18
C THR A 184 -11.90 19.06 13.99
N ASN A 185 -12.12 17.87 14.52
CA ASN A 185 -11.18 16.75 14.42
C ASN A 185 -11.04 16.24 12.98
N LEU A 186 -12.13 16.29 12.20
CA LEU A 186 -12.13 15.95 10.77
C LEU A 186 -11.28 16.95 9.98
N TRP A 187 -11.44 18.26 10.22
CA TRP A 187 -10.67 19.30 9.53
C TRP A 187 -9.19 19.25 9.89
N ILE A 188 -8.86 19.03 11.17
CA ILE A 188 -7.46 18.84 11.62
C ILE A 188 -6.86 17.62 10.92
N THR A 189 -7.59 16.50 10.87
CA THR A 189 -7.12 15.29 10.20
C THR A 189 -6.90 15.52 8.70
N LEU A 190 -7.82 16.23 8.03
CA LEU A 190 -7.68 16.57 6.62
C LEU A 190 -6.45 17.45 6.36
N ALA A 191 -6.24 18.48 7.19
CA ALA A 191 -5.07 19.35 7.11
C ALA A 191 -3.75 18.57 7.36
N ALA A 192 -3.76 17.64 8.32
CA ALA A 192 -2.60 16.80 8.60
C ALA A 192 -2.29 15.82 7.45
N LEU A 193 -3.30 15.17 6.87
CA LEU A 193 -3.12 14.24 5.74
C LEU A 193 -2.69 14.96 4.47
N THR A 194 -3.26 16.13 4.19
CA THR A 194 -2.83 16.97 3.04
C THR A 194 -1.40 17.47 3.22
N GLY A 195 -1.03 17.92 4.42
CA GLY A 195 0.34 18.29 4.75
C GLY A 195 1.32 17.12 4.56
N LEU A 196 0.97 15.94 5.06
CA LEU A 196 1.78 14.73 4.88
C LEU A 196 1.91 14.35 3.41
N PHE A 197 0.82 14.40 2.63
CA PHE A 197 0.84 14.15 1.21
C PHE A 197 1.78 15.11 0.46
N ILE A 198 1.74 16.40 0.78
CA ILE A 198 2.64 17.40 0.20
C ILE A 198 4.09 17.09 0.57
N VAL A 199 4.39 16.85 1.84
CA VAL A 199 5.74 16.51 2.32
C VAL A 199 6.26 15.26 1.61
N MET A 200 5.44 14.22 1.47
CA MET A 200 5.84 12.98 0.82
C MET A 200 6.14 13.19 -0.68
N ASN A 201 5.31 13.96 -1.38
CA ASN A 201 5.58 14.32 -2.79
C ASN A 201 6.83 15.20 -2.93
N LEU A 202 7.06 16.15 -2.02
CA LEU A 202 8.26 16.98 -2.02
C LEU A 202 9.53 16.14 -1.80
N ILE A 203 9.50 15.18 -0.87
CA ILE A 203 10.62 14.24 -0.64
C ILE A 203 10.85 13.38 -1.89
N LEU A 204 9.78 12.85 -2.48
CA LEU A 204 9.85 12.00 -3.67
C LEU A 204 10.47 12.74 -4.85
N PHE A 205 10.01 13.97 -5.11
CA PHE A 205 10.48 14.80 -6.22
C PHE A 205 11.64 15.73 -5.86
N ARG A 206 12.27 15.57 -4.68
CA ARG A 206 13.34 16.46 -4.21
C ARG A 206 14.46 16.65 -5.23
N LYS A 207 14.85 15.59 -5.93
CA LYS A 207 15.92 15.65 -6.94
C LYS A 207 15.51 16.36 -8.23
N GLN A 208 14.21 16.42 -8.53
CA GLN A 208 13.68 17.10 -9.71
C GLN A 208 13.32 18.56 -9.41
N LEU A 209 12.88 18.86 -8.19
CA LEU A 209 12.54 20.21 -7.72
C LEU A 209 13.77 20.99 -7.24
N PHE A 210 14.69 20.34 -6.54
CA PHE A 210 15.87 20.97 -5.92
C PHE A 210 17.20 20.48 -6.52
N GLY A 211 17.17 19.60 -7.51
CA GLY A 211 18.38 19.23 -8.24
C GLY A 211 18.85 20.38 -9.11
N ARG A 212 20.01 20.97 -8.76
CA ARG A 212 20.70 21.92 -9.64
C ARG A 212 20.86 21.29 -11.02
N LYS A 213 20.30 21.95 -12.06
CA LYS A 213 20.65 21.66 -13.45
C LYS A 213 22.18 21.70 -13.53
N LYS A 214 22.83 20.54 -13.67
CA LYS A 214 24.21 20.54 -14.17
C LYS A 214 24.13 21.15 -15.56
N SER A 215 24.71 22.33 -15.70
CA SER A 215 24.90 23.00 -16.99
C SER A 215 25.52 22.00 -17.95
N LYS A 216 24.88 21.80 -19.10
CA LYS A 216 25.55 21.27 -20.28
C LYS A 216 26.72 22.23 -20.61
N GLN A 217 27.93 21.86 -20.20
CA GLN A 217 29.22 22.25 -20.76
C GLN A 217 29.88 20.93 -21.18
N ALA A 218 30.51 20.74 -22.34
CA ALA A 218 30.99 21.61 -23.40
C ALA A 218 30.82 20.85 -24.74
N SER A 219 30.56 21.56 -25.85
CA SER A 219 31.51 21.85 -26.95
C SER A 219 31.99 20.64 -27.74
#